data_AF-A0A4S2HKE7-F1
#
_entry.id   AF-A0A4S2HKE7-F1
#
_cell.length_a   1.000
_cell.length_b   1.000
_cell.length_c   1.000
_cell.angle_alpha   90.00
_cell.angle_beta   90.00
_cell.angle_gamma   90.00
#
_symmetry.space_group_name_H-M   'P 1'
#
loop_
_entity.id
_entity.type
_entity.pdbx_description
1 polymer ?
#
loop_
_entity_poly.entity_id
_entity_poly.type
_entity_poly.pdbx_seq_one_letter_code
_entity_poly.pdbx_strand_id
1 'polypeptide(L)'
;MKSDFTLAKEELQRIGIKRVAADFYAEPKRKGSVYFVKSPATHDKTASLALYPNSNRFTDFANGNLSGDCISFVVYVKGCNQWQALKELQESLRRQK
;
A
#
# COMPACT_ATOMS: atom_id res chain seq x y z
N MET A 1 6.43 7.52 22.54
CA MET A 1 5.46 6.48 22.11
C MET A 1 4.31 7.04 21.27
N LYS A 2 3.48 8.02 21.73
CA LYS A 2 2.47 8.67 20.86
C LYS A 2 3.10 9.53 19.75
N SER A 3 4.20 10.22 20.05
CA SER A 3 4.97 11.03 19.10
C SER A 3 5.48 10.23 17.90
N ASP A 4 6.00 9.03 18.16
CA ASP A 4 6.64 8.17 17.16
C ASP A 4 5.62 7.63 16.15
N PHE A 5 4.39 7.35 16.61
CA PHE A 5 3.28 6.92 15.76
C PHE A 5 2.76 8.05 14.86
N THR A 6 2.66 9.28 15.39
CA THR A 6 2.22 10.43 14.58
C THR A 6 3.22 10.74 13.48
N LEU A 7 4.52 10.76 13.82
CA LEU A 7 5.60 10.96 12.84
C LEU A 7 5.58 9.87 11.75
N ALA A 8 5.43 8.61 12.13
CA ALA A 8 5.35 7.51 11.17
C ALA A 8 4.16 7.67 10.21
N LYS A 9 3.00 8.13 10.71
CA LYS A 9 1.81 8.35 9.87
C LYS A 9 2.01 9.50 8.89
N GLU A 10 2.64 10.60 9.31
CA GLU A 10 2.96 11.72 8.43
C GLU A 10 3.99 11.34 7.35
N GLU A 11 5.01 10.56 7.71
CA GLU A 11 5.98 10.04 6.74
C GLU A 11 5.32 9.09 5.74
N LEU A 12 4.43 8.20 6.17
CA LEU A 12 3.66 7.33 5.29
C LEU A 12 2.74 8.09 4.34
N GLN A 13 2.16 9.21 4.80
CA GLN A 13 1.38 10.10 3.94
C GLN A 13 2.24 10.73 2.83
N ARG A 14 3.53 10.98 3.10
CA ARG A 14 4.48 11.53 2.11
C ARG A 14 4.93 10.51 1.06
N ILE A 15 5.16 9.25 1.42
CA ILE A 15 5.54 8.20 0.45
C ILE A 15 4.41 7.99 -0.57
N GLY A 16 3.19 7.88 -0.03
CA GLY A 16 1.99 7.62 -0.77
C GLY A 16 1.82 6.19 -1.26
N ILE A 17 0.56 5.74 -1.35
CA ILE A 17 0.19 4.34 -1.63
C ILE A 17 0.72 3.84 -2.99
N LYS A 18 0.85 4.74 -3.98
CA LYS A 18 1.41 4.40 -5.29
C LYS A 18 2.85 3.88 -5.16
N ARG A 19 3.68 4.59 -4.40
CA ARG A 19 5.09 4.22 -4.24
C ARG A 19 5.23 2.97 -3.39
N VAL A 20 4.43 2.86 -2.34
CA VAL A 20 4.34 1.64 -1.52
C VAL A 20 4.02 0.42 -2.39
N ALA A 21 3.06 0.53 -3.31
CA ALA A 21 2.77 -0.58 -4.21
C ALA A 21 3.95 -0.95 -5.13
N ALA A 22 4.65 0.03 -5.68
CA ALA A 22 5.83 -0.20 -6.52
C ALA A 22 6.98 -0.87 -5.76
N ASP A 23 7.24 -0.44 -4.52
CA ASP A 23 8.36 -0.95 -3.71
C ASP A 23 8.09 -2.37 -3.16
N PHE A 24 6.84 -2.69 -2.80
CA PHE A 24 6.51 -3.91 -2.05
C PHE A 24 5.76 -4.98 -2.84
N TYR A 25 5.28 -4.67 -4.05
CA TYR A 25 4.41 -5.60 -4.78
C TYR A 25 4.55 -5.54 -6.30
N ALA A 26 4.07 -4.47 -6.93
CA ALA A 26 4.03 -4.35 -8.39
C ALA A 26 3.90 -2.89 -8.84
N GLU A 27 4.46 -2.57 -10.00
CA GLU A 27 4.36 -1.23 -10.60
C GLU A 27 2.89 -0.87 -10.95
N PRO A 28 2.31 0.16 -10.33
CA PRO A 28 0.91 0.51 -10.56
C PRO A 28 0.67 1.17 -11.91
N LYS A 29 -0.37 0.70 -12.61
CA LYS A 29 -0.79 1.29 -13.90
C LYS A 29 -1.86 2.35 -13.69
N ARG A 30 -1.67 3.54 -14.25
CA ARG A 30 -2.60 4.67 -14.11
C ARG A 30 -3.86 4.45 -14.95
N LYS A 31 -5.03 4.75 -14.36
CA LYS A 31 -6.33 4.84 -15.03
C LYS A 31 -7.11 6.04 -14.47
N GLY A 32 -7.03 7.17 -15.18
CA GLY A 32 -7.56 8.44 -14.68
C GLY A 32 -6.77 8.96 -13.46
N SER A 33 -7.45 9.19 -12.35
CA SER A 33 -6.87 9.58 -11.06
C SER A 33 -6.51 8.39 -10.15
N VAL A 34 -6.92 7.18 -10.53
CA VAL A 34 -6.72 5.94 -9.76
C VAL A 34 -5.61 5.13 -10.43
N TYR A 35 -4.92 4.30 -9.64
CA TYR A 35 -3.93 3.35 -10.15
C TYR A 35 -4.37 1.94 -9.85
N PHE A 36 -3.95 0.98 -10.68
CA PHE A 36 -4.35 -0.41 -10.54
C PHE A 36 -3.15 -1.35 -10.59
N VAL A 37 -3.21 -2.39 -9.75
CA VAL A 37 -2.35 -3.57 -9.78
C VAL A 37 -3.23 -4.82 -9.75
N LYS A 38 -2.64 -5.98 -10.06
CA LYS A 38 -3.37 -7.25 -9.94
C LYS A 38 -3.63 -7.57 -8.47
N SER A 39 -4.79 -8.13 -8.18
CA SER A 39 -5.07 -8.65 -6.85
C SER A 39 -4.16 -9.85 -6.53
N PRO A 40 -3.62 -9.96 -5.31
CA PRO A 40 -2.96 -11.18 -4.87
C PRO A 40 -3.96 -12.32 -4.53
N ALA A 41 -5.26 -12.02 -4.41
CA ALA A 41 -6.29 -13.01 -4.10
C ALA A 41 -6.80 -13.79 -5.32
N THR A 42 -6.53 -13.32 -6.55
CA THR A 42 -6.95 -13.99 -7.79
C THR A 42 -5.83 -13.99 -8.83
N HIS A 43 -5.85 -14.99 -9.71
CA HIS A 43 -4.94 -15.10 -10.86
C HIS A 43 -5.51 -14.48 -12.14
N ASP A 44 -6.63 -13.75 -12.04
CA ASP A 44 -7.28 -13.11 -13.17
C ASP A 44 -6.36 -12.16 -13.94
N LYS A 45 -6.61 -12.05 -15.25
CA LYS A 45 -5.84 -11.16 -16.12
C LYS A 45 -6.12 -9.69 -15.81
N THR A 46 -7.32 -9.38 -15.32
CA THR A 46 -7.79 -8.02 -15.07
C THR A 46 -7.28 -7.50 -13.73
N ALA A 47 -6.67 -6.32 -13.72
CA ALA A 47 -6.26 -5.66 -12.49
C ALA A 47 -7.49 -5.14 -11.71
N SER A 48 -7.69 -5.64 -10.50
CA SER A 48 -8.84 -5.35 -9.63
C SER A 48 -8.48 -4.65 -8.32
N LEU A 49 -7.18 -4.49 -8.03
CA LEU A 49 -6.71 -3.81 -6.84
C LEU A 49 -6.43 -2.34 -7.18
N ALA A 50 -7.34 -1.47 -6.74
CA ALA A 50 -7.27 -0.03 -6.94
C ALA A 50 -6.47 0.65 -5.82
N LEU A 51 -5.65 1.62 -6.22
CA LEU A 51 -4.85 2.48 -5.34
C LEU A 51 -5.29 3.93 -5.55
N TYR A 52 -5.54 4.62 -4.45
CA TYR A 52 -6.04 6.00 -4.41
C TYR A 52 -4.97 6.92 -3.80
N PRO A 53 -4.13 7.58 -4.62
CA PRO A 53 -3.02 8.41 -4.12
C PRO A 53 -3.47 9.58 -3.26
N ASN A 54 -4.62 10.19 -3.58
CA ASN A 54 -5.11 11.37 -2.86
C ASN A 54 -5.49 11.07 -1.40
N SER A 55 -5.90 9.84 -1.11
CA SER A 55 -6.31 9.41 0.24
C SER A 55 -5.34 8.41 0.87
N ASN A 56 -4.32 7.96 0.13
CA ASN A 56 -3.39 6.91 0.53
C ASN A 56 -4.08 5.62 0.98
N ARG A 57 -5.07 5.20 0.20
CA ARG A 57 -5.84 3.97 0.43
C ARG A 57 -5.76 3.02 -0.76
N PHE A 58 -6.08 1.76 -0.49
CA PHE A 58 -6.37 0.77 -1.52
C PHE A 58 -7.75 0.14 -1.31
N THR A 59 -8.29 -0.45 -2.38
CA THR A 59 -9.44 -1.35 -2.36
C THR A 59 -9.21 -2.47 -3.37
N ASP A 60 -9.38 -3.72 -2.94
CA ASP A 60 -9.36 -4.88 -3.82
C ASP A 60 -10.77 -5.38 -4.11
N PHE A 61 -11.24 -5.11 -5.34
CA PHE A 61 -12.56 -5.52 -5.79
C PHE A 61 -12.69 -7.03 -5.99
N ALA A 62 -11.58 -7.78 -6.13
CA ALA A 62 -11.61 -9.24 -6.27
C ALA A 62 -11.62 -9.98 -4.92
N ASN A 63 -11.32 -9.28 -3.82
CA ASN A 63 -11.25 -9.86 -2.48
C ASN A 63 -12.31 -9.22 -1.56
N GLY A 64 -13.58 -9.26 -1.98
CA GLY A 64 -14.70 -8.78 -1.15
C GLY A 64 -14.62 -7.31 -0.75
N ASN A 65 -14.01 -6.46 -1.58
CA ASN A 65 -13.75 -5.04 -1.28
C ASN A 65 -12.83 -4.81 -0.06
N LEU A 66 -11.90 -5.74 0.21
CA LEU A 66 -10.84 -5.53 1.19
C LEU A 66 -10.13 -4.19 0.92
N SER A 67 -10.08 -3.33 1.93
CA SER A 67 -9.55 -1.98 1.80
C SER A 67 -8.81 -1.54 3.05
N GLY A 68 -7.91 -0.57 2.90
CA GLY A 68 -7.07 -0.11 4.00
C GLY A 68 -6.09 0.99 3.60
N ASP A 69 -5.19 1.29 4.51
CA ASP A 69 -4.08 2.23 4.32
C ASP A 69 -2.81 1.53 3.81
N CYS A 70 -1.70 2.27 3.73
CA CYS A 70 -0.40 1.74 3.30
C CYS A 70 0.09 0.55 4.14
N ILE A 71 -0.13 0.55 5.47
CA ILE A 71 0.31 -0.56 6.34
C ILE A 71 -0.52 -1.80 6.02
N SER A 72 -1.85 -1.63 5.96
CA SER A 72 -2.79 -2.69 5.63
C SER A 72 -2.54 -3.27 4.24
N PHE A 73 -2.10 -2.44 3.29
CA PHE A 73 -1.70 -2.89 1.96
C PHE A 73 -0.48 -3.82 2.02
N VAL A 74 0.59 -3.44 2.74
CA VAL A 74 1.80 -4.28 2.87
C VAL A 74 1.48 -5.60 3.58
N VAL A 75 0.67 -5.56 4.64
CA VAL A 75 0.13 -6.76 5.30
C VAL A 75 -0.54 -7.67 4.28
N TYR A 76 -1.42 -7.09 3.45
CA TYR A 76 -2.20 -7.84 2.48
C TYR A 76 -1.33 -8.49 1.40
N VAL A 77 -0.43 -7.73 0.76
CA VAL A 77 0.35 -8.23 -0.38
C VAL A 77 1.53 -9.12 0.04
N LYS A 78 2.03 -8.99 1.27
CA LYS A 78 3.15 -9.80 1.79
C LYS A 78 2.72 -10.95 2.71
N GLY A 79 1.47 -10.97 3.18
CA GLY A 79 0.99 -11.96 4.15
C GLY A 79 1.69 -11.86 5.52
N CYS A 80 2.08 -10.66 5.93
CA CYS A 80 2.78 -10.42 7.20
C CYS A 80 1.86 -9.76 8.25
N ASN A 81 2.33 -9.59 9.49
CA ASN A 81 1.57 -8.82 10.50
C ASN A 81 1.83 -7.30 10.41
N GLN A 82 1.01 -6.49 11.09
CA GLN A 82 1.09 -5.03 11.04
C GLN A 82 2.44 -4.47 11.52
N TRP A 83 3.05 -5.10 12.53
CA TRP A 83 4.34 -4.65 13.06
C TRP A 83 5.47 -4.86 12.05
N GLN A 84 5.48 -6.03 11.40
CA GLN A 84 6.43 -6.33 10.32
C GLN A 84 6.25 -5.34 9.16
N ALA A 85 5.01 -5.12 8.70
CA ALA A 85 4.72 -4.15 7.65
C ALA A 85 5.18 -2.73 8.00
N LEU A 86 4.95 -2.28 9.24
CA LEU A 86 5.40 -0.98 9.70
C LEU A 86 6.94 -0.86 9.67
N LYS A 87 7.66 -1.90 10.09
CA LYS A 87 9.13 -1.92 10.05
C LYS A 87 9.66 -1.84 8.64
N GLU A 88 9.08 -2.61 7.72
CA GLU A 88 9.46 -2.58 6.32
C GLU A 88 9.23 -1.20 5.68
N LEU A 89 8.10 -0.56 5.98
CA LEU A 89 7.81 0.79 5.50
C LEU A 89 8.81 1.81 6.07
N GLN A 90 9.16 1.72 7.35
CA GLN A 90 10.19 2.56 7.97
C GLN A 90 11.58 2.35 7.34
N GLU A 91 11.92 1.11 6.99
CA GLU A 91 13.18 0.82 6.31
C GLU A 91 13.21 1.35 4.89
N SER A 92 12.13 1.20 4.12
CA SER A 92 12.01 1.79 2.78
C SER A 92 12.17 3.31 2.83
N LEU A 93 11.55 3.99 3.81
CA LEU A 93 11.72 5.42 4.05
C LEU A 93 13.18 5.83 4.29
N ARG A 94 13.91 5.05 5.09
CA ARG A 94 15.31 5.35 5.43
C ARG A 94 16.25 5.19 4.24
N ARG A 95 15.98 4.24 3.34
CA ARG A 95 16.77 4.05 2.10
C ARG A 95 16.62 5.18 1.10
N GLN A 96 15.66 6.07 1.31
CA GLN A 96 15.35 7.20 0.42
C GLN A 96 15.91 8.55 0.92
N LYS A 97 16.56 8.57 2.10
CA LYS A 97 17.30 9.74 2.62
C LYS A 97 18.76 9.65 2.21
#